data_AF-A0A1H4CWS1-F1
#
_entry.id   AF-A0A1H4CWS1-F1
#
_cell.length_a   1.000
_cell.length_b   1.000
_cell.length_c   1.000
_cell.angle_alpha   90.00
_cell.angle_beta   90.00
_cell.angle_gamma   90.00
#
_symmetry.space_group_name_H-M   'P 1'
#
loop_
_entity.id
_entity.type
_entity.pdbx_description
1 polymer ?
#
loop_
_entity_poly.entity_id
_entity_poly.type
_entity_poly.pdbx_seq_one_letter_code
_entity_poly.pdbx_strand_id
1 'polypeptide(L)'
;MCMSRDRTSVAVKRRTNVTLDAALLDAARALDLNVSAIAETALDQAVRAARAEAWRAENTDAMARRTAWIEANGLPLAAWQSWKP
;
A
#
# COMPACT_ATOMS: atom_id res chain seq x y z
N MET A 1 -29.08 2.59 10.25
CA MET A 1 -27.83 2.01 9.70
C MET A 1 -26.88 3.17 9.41
N CYS A 2 -26.10 3.63 10.40
CA CYS A 2 -25.16 4.75 10.19
C CYS A 2 -23.90 4.22 9.54
N MET A 3 -23.63 4.64 8.30
CA MET A 3 -22.34 4.45 7.64
C MET A 3 -21.33 5.39 8.28
N SER A 4 -20.39 4.83 9.03
CA SER A 4 -19.27 5.53 9.63
C SER A 4 -18.38 6.09 8.51
N ARG A 5 -18.38 7.42 8.32
CA ARG A 5 -17.37 8.10 7.52
C ARG A 5 -16.04 7.99 8.27
N ASP A 6 -15.06 7.33 7.68
CA ASP A 6 -13.69 7.37 8.20
C ASP A 6 -13.22 8.82 8.22
N ARG A 7 -13.00 9.33 9.44
CA ARG A 7 -12.39 10.63 9.66
C ARG A 7 -10.97 10.55 9.15
N THR A 8 -10.60 11.41 8.21
CA THR A 8 -9.21 11.68 7.86
C THR A 8 -8.51 12.20 9.12
N SER A 9 -7.93 11.29 9.90
CA SER A 9 -7.08 11.66 11.03
C SER A 9 -5.84 12.34 10.45
N VAL A 10 -5.60 13.60 10.80
CA VAL A 10 -4.30 14.24 10.55
C VAL A 10 -3.25 13.38 11.26
N ALA A 11 -2.48 12.63 10.49
CA ALA A 11 -1.47 11.73 11.03
C ALA A 11 -0.45 12.56 11.82
N VAL A 12 -0.33 12.31 13.13
CA VAL A 12 0.65 12.96 13.97
C VAL A 12 2.04 12.49 13.53
N LYS A 13 2.81 13.38 12.89
CA LYS A 13 4.17 13.08 12.47
C LYS A 13 5.07 12.95 13.69
N ARG A 14 5.67 11.77 13.87
CA ARG A 14 6.68 11.55 14.91
C ARG A 14 8.06 11.84 14.34
N ARG A 15 8.81 12.73 14.98
CA ARG A 15 10.22 12.92 14.66
C ARG A 15 10.99 11.66 15.08
N THR A 16 11.70 11.07 14.14
CA THR A 16 12.52 9.88 14.34
C THR A 16 13.91 10.21 13.84
N ASN A 17 14.95 9.89 14.63
CA ASN A 17 16.33 10.12 14.21
C ASN A 17 16.77 8.91 13.38
N VAL A 18 17.27 9.15 12.17
CA VAL A 18 17.70 8.10 11.22
C VAL A 18 19.15 8.33 10.84
N THR A 19 19.94 7.25 10.81
CA THR A 19 21.33 7.30 10.37
C THR A 19 21.40 7.04 8.87
N LEU A 20 21.93 8.00 8.12
CA LEU A 20 22.10 7.95 6.67
C LEU A 20 23.55 8.29 6.32
N ASP A 21 23.97 7.90 5.11
CA ASP A 21 25.28 8.26 4.60
C ASP A 21 25.46 9.77 4.52
N ALA A 22 26.60 10.26 5.03
CA ALA A 22 26.88 11.69 5.12
C ALA A 22 27.08 12.33 3.74
N ALA A 23 27.79 11.65 2.82
CA ALA A 23 28.02 12.15 1.47
C ALA A 23 26.71 12.23 0.67
N LEU A 24 25.79 11.28 0.87
CA LEU A 24 24.45 11.30 0.28
C LEU A 24 23.61 12.47 0.81
N LEU A 25 23.66 12.73 2.13
CA LEU A 25 22.95 13.87 2.73
C LEU A 25 23.50 15.20 2.22
N ASP A 26 24.82 15.33 2.11
CA ASP A 26 25.46 16.54 1.60
C ASP A 26 25.11 16.77 0.13
N ALA A 27 25.12 15.72 -0.70
CA ALA A 27 24.67 15.78 -2.09
C ALA A 27 23.20 16.19 -2.19
N ALA A 28 22.33 15.62 -1.35
CA ALA A 28 20.91 15.98 -1.33
C ALA A 28 20.69 17.45 -0.92
N ARG A 29 21.46 17.96 0.05
CA ARG A 29 21.43 19.37 0.46
C ARG A 29 21.93 20.29 -0.66
N ALA A 30 23.00 19.92 -1.36
CA ALA A 30 23.52 20.67 -2.49
C ALA A 30 22.52 20.78 -3.64
N LEU A 31 21.62 19.81 -3.76
CA LEU A 31 20.55 19.75 -4.76
C LEU A 31 19.20 20.28 -4.26
N ASP A 32 19.14 20.87 -3.06
CA ASP A 32 17.91 21.39 -2.41
C ASP A 32 16.78 20.34 -2.31
N LEU A 33 17.14 19.06 -2.15
CA LEU A 33 16.17 17.98 -2.04
C LEU A 33 15.57 17.90 -0.63
N ASN A 34 14.25 17.79 -0.56
CA ASN A 34 13.54 17.56 0.70
C ASN A 34 13.66 16.09 1.14
N VAL A 35 14.77 15.77 1.79
CA VAL A 35 15.09 14.41 2.28
C VAL A 35 13.97 13.84 3.16
N SER A 36 13.31 14.66 3.97
CA SER A 36 12.23 14.20 4.86
C SER A 36 11.00 13.75 4.07
N ALA A 37 10.59 14.49 3.04
CA ALA A 37 9.45 14.13 2.20
C ALA A 37 9.74 12.88 1.34
N ILE A 38 10.97 12.77 0.83
CA ILE A 38 11.42 11.60 0.07
C ILE A 38 11.44 10.37 0.98
N ALA A 39 12.00 10.48 2.18
CA ALA A 39 12.04 9.39 3.15
C ALA A 39 10.63 8.95 3.58
N GLU A 40 9.71 9.89 3.81
CA GLU A 40 8.31 9.59 4.15
C GLU A 40 7.62 8.80 3.02
N THR A 41 7.82 9.22 1.77
CA THR A 41 7.23 8.55 0.60
C THR A 41 7.82 7.15 0.41
N ALA A 42 9.14 7.01 0.49
CA ALA A 42 9.81 5.73 0.35
C ALA A 42 9.39 4.75 1.46
N LEU A 43 9.25 5.25 2.69
CA LEU A 43 8.79 4.45 3.82
C LEU A 43 7.32 4.01 3.67
N ASP A 44 6.41 4.89 3.24
CA ASP A 44 5.02 4.53 2.97
C ASP A 44 4.94 3.43 1.90
N GLN A 45 5.69 3.57 0.80
CA GLN A 45 5.75 2.56 -0.24
C GLN A 45 6.27 1.21 0.28
N ALA A 46 7.36 1.21 1.05
CA ALA A 46 7.91 0.00 1.63
C ALA A 46 6.94 -0.68 2.61
N VAL A 47 6.26 0.09 3.46
CA VAL A 47 5.26 -0.42 4.40
C VAL A 47 4.06 -1.00 3.67
N ARG A 48 3.56 -0.33 2.63
CA ARG A 48 2.46 -0.83 1.81
C ARG A 48 2.82 -2.14 1.12
N ALA A 49 4.01 -2.22 0.53
CA ALA A 49 4.51 -3.44 -0.08
C ALA A 49 4.59 -4.58 0.95
N ALA A 50 5.21 -4.36 2.10
CA ALA A 50 5.32 -5.37 3.16
C ALA A 50 3.94 -5.86 3.66
N ARG A 51 2.97 -4.94 3.82
CA ARG A 51 1.59 -5.30 4.17
C ARG A 51 0.90 -6.11 3.09
N ALA A 52 1.09 -5.75 1.83
CA ALA A 52 0.55 -6.51 0.70
C ALA A 52 1.15 -7.92 0.65
N GLU A 53 2.45 -8.05 0.87
CA GLU A 53 3.12 -9.35 0.95
C GLU A 53 2.55 -10.22 2.07
N ALA A 54 2.44 -9.67 3.29
CA ALA A 54 1.86 -10.36 4.43
C ALA A 54 0.41 -10.79 4.17
N TRP A 55 -0.41 -9.87 3.66
CA TRP A 55 -1.80 -10.17 3.32
C TRP A 55 -1.91 -11.28 2.28
N ARG A 56 -1.09 -11.24 1.22
CA ARG A 56 -1.05 -12.29 0.20
C ARG A 56 -0.71 -13.64 0.81
N ALA A 57 0.29 -13.71 1.68
CA ALA A 57 0.67 -14.95 2.35
C ALA A 57 -0.51 -15.51 3.18
N GLU A 58 -1.16 -14.67 3.98
CA GLU A 58 -2.32 -15.05 4.80
C GLU A 58 -3.53 -15.49 3.96
N ASN A 59 -3.73 -14.89 2.79
CA ASN A 59 -4.91 -15.09 1.96
C ASN A 59 -4.70 -16.04 0.79
N THR A 60 -3.52 -16.68 0.67
CA THR A 60 -3.18 -17.56 -0.45
C THR A 60 -4.22 -18.67 -0.62
N ASP A 61 -4.60 -19.36 0.47
CA ASP A 61 -5.59 -20.44 0.43
C ASP A 61 -7.01 -19.93 0.12
N ALA A 62 -7.38 -18.77 0.66
CA ALA A 62 -8.67 -18.16 0.39
C ALA A 62 -8.80 -17.77 -1.09
N MET A 63 -7.74 -17.21 -1.66
CA MET A 63 -7.65 -16.85 -3.07
C MET A 63 -7.68 -18.10 -3.95
N ALA A 64 -6.92 -19.15 -3.62
CA ALA A 64 -6.92 -20.41 -4.35
C ALA A 64 -8.31 -21.06 -4.38
N ARG A 65 -8.99 -21.14 -3.21
CA ARG A 65 -10.37 -21.65 -3.13
C ARG A 65 -11.33 -20.83 -3.97
N ARG A 66 -11.20 -19.49 -3.94
CA ARG A 66 -12.03 -18.59 -4.74
C ARG A 66 -11.80 -18.80 -6.25
N THR A 67 -10.54 -18.93 -6.68
CA THR A 67 -10.19 -19.21 -8.07
C THR A 67 -10.78 -20.55 -8.52
N ALA A 68 -10.59 -21.62 -7.76
CA ALA A 68 -11.15 -22.94 -8.07
C ALA A 68 -12.68 -22.93 -8.16
N TRP A 69 -13.36 -22.18 -7.28
CA TRP A 69 -14.80 -22.03 -7.34
C TRP A 69 -15.24 -21.30 -8.62
N ILE A 70 -14.54 -20.24 -9.02
CA ILE A 70 -14.83 -19.50 -10.27
C ILE A 70 -14.59 -20.38 -11.50
N GLU A 71 -13.53 -21.18 -11.51
CA GLU A 71 -13.25 -22.12 -12.61
C GLU A 71 -14.37 -23.17 -12.75
N ALA A 72 -14.88 -23.66 -11.63
CA ALA A 72 -15.95 -24.67 -11.63
C ALA A 72 -17.35 -24.10 -11.94
N ASN A 73 -17.65 -22.87 -11.51
CA ASN A 73 -19.01 -22.31 -11.55
C ASN A 73 -19.16 -21.13 -12.53
N GLY A 74 -18.05 -20.67 -13.11
CA GLY A 74 -17.99 -19.43 -13.87
C GLY A 74 -18.05 -18.19 -12.97
N LEU A 75 -18.03 -17.02 -13.61
CA LEU A 75 -18.16 -15.73 -12.93
C LEU A 75 -19.64 -15.45 -12.60
N PRO A 76 -20.02 -15.33 -11.31
CA PRO A 76 -21.43 -15.23 -10.91
C PRO A 76 -22.20 -14.07 -11.53
N LEU A 77 -21.50 -12.96 -11.79
CA LEU A 77 -22.09 -11.72 -12.26
C LEU A 77 -21.72 -11.40 -13.72
N ALA A 78 -21.16 -12.36 -14.46
CA ALA A 78 -20.75 -12.12 -15.86
C ALA A 78 -21.90 -11.62 -16.74
N ALA A 79 -23.13 -12.09 -16.50
CA ALA A 79 -24.31 -11.71 -17.27
C ALA A 79 -24.71 -10.22 -17.11
N TRP A 80 -24.28 -9.56 -16.03
CA TRP A 80 -24.64 -8.15 -15.74
C TRP A 80 -23.45 -7.20 -15.81
N GLN A 81 -22.29 -7.68 -16.28
CA GLN A 81 -21.10 -6.85 -16.41
C GLN A 81 -21.22 -5.89 -17.61
N SER A 82 -21.61 -4.64 -17.33
CA SER A 82 -21.75 -3.57 -18.34
C SER A 82 -20.44 -2.84 -18.64
N TRP A 83 -19.51 -2.81 -17.68
CA TRP A 83 -18.21 -2.19 -17.86
C TRP A 83 -17.20 -3.20 -18.44
N LYS A 84 -16.69 -2.88 -19.63
CA LYS A 84 -15.49 -3.45 -20.21
C LYS A 84 -14.41 -2.36 -20.21
N PRO A 85 -13.24 -2.61 -19.58
CA PRO A 85 -12.13 -1.67 -19.58
C PRO A 85 -11.59 -1.42 -20.99
#